data_AF-A0A4Q3EWB5-F1
#
_entry.id   AF-A0A4Q3EWB5-F1
#
_cell.length_a   1.000
_cell.length_b   1.000
_cell.length_c   1.000
_cell.angle_alpha   90.00
_cell.angle_beta   90.00
_cell.angle_gamma   90.00
#
_symmetry.space_group_name_H-M   'P 1'
#
loop_
_entity.id
_entity.type
_entity.pdbx_description
1 polymer ?
#
loop_
_entity_poly.entity_id
_entity_poly.type
_entity_poly.pdbx_seq_one_letter_code
_entity_poly.pdbx_strand_id
1 'polypeptide(L)'
;MRKIWIVAISVLMVAACRKDRFVPIPSPPGPIDSGGVVLPDTFLTQDIYKVVSYNIPRTPAEILLSPYVFANQNSAGRVMVFNERGQLMKEKETPGATFCFRRWVVNGKVRYTYIVNDINTTHIAGINQLTGYAVIADENLNEIKKVYLQTHNDIVAGAGYVGLDVHEFILLDDDHYISMAYYPKTVSNIPAALNPNPNLQVVACVIQEVQNGQVIWQWDGTNYPEFYTTSVEGNDYTNATVPQDYMHLNSITVDPRDNNLICSFRHLDQVLKIDRQNGNILWRLGGTNSNFPLSTTQIFLRQHNATLINNSTLLLFDNGELNSRPYSRILEMELNETTRTVTAFKSFNVPEPFSQYMGSVQKFGENYFIGGGTGNYALEINAQTKARNIEFLSDQSSYRAYKYELK
;
A
#
# COMPACT_ATOMS: atom_id res chain seq x y z
N MET A 1 -29.58 42.30 -9.30
CA MET A 1 -28.70 42.70 -8.18
C MET A 1 -28.69 41.61 -7.13
N ARG A 2 -27.50 41.06 -6.83
CA ARG A 2 -27.08 40.27 -5.64
C ARG A 2 -27.81 38.93 -5.39
N LYS A 3 -27.16 37.83 -5.01
CA LYS A 3 -25.78 37.31 -5.07
C LYS A 3 -25.95 35.86 -4.60
N ILE A 4 -25.52 34.89 -5.41
CA ILE A 4 -25.55 33.45 -5.12
C ILE A 4 -24.42 33.16 -4.12
N TRP A 5 -24.71 32.49 -3.01
CA TRP A 5 -23.68 31.94 -2.12
C TRP A 5 -23.44 30.49 -2.51
N ILE A 6 -22.27 30.24 -3.10
CA ILE A 6 -21.69 28.92 -3.31
C ILE A 6 -21.07 28.50 -1.97
N VAL A 7 -21.53 27.40 -1.40
CA VAL A 7 -20.84 26.71 -0.30
C VAL A 7 -19.88 25.71 -0.94
N ALA A 8 -18.61 26.08 -1.00
CA ALA A 8 -17.53 25.14 -1.26
C ALA A 8 -17.31 24.30 0.01
N ILE A 9 -17.53 22.99 -0.08
CA ILE A 9 -17.06 22.05 0.94
C ILE A 9 -15.58 21.79 0.62
N SER A 10 -14.74 22.67 1.16
CA SER A 10 -13.31 22.41 1.28
C SER A 10 -13.14 21.30 2.32
N VAL A 11 -12.53 20.18 1.93
CA VAL A 11 -11.95 19.23 2.89
C VAL A 11 -10.76 19.94 3.56
N LEU A 12 -11.06 20.74 4.59
CA LEU A 12 -10.09 21.06 5.61
C LEU A 12 -9.87 19.77 6.41
N MET A 13 -8.82 19.03 6.08
CA MET A 13 -8.11 18.33 7.15
C MET A 13 -7.64 19.42 8.11
N VAL A 14 -8.27 19.45 9.28
CA VAL A 14 -7.76 20.21 10.42
C VAL A 14 -6.41 19.60 10.76
N ALA A 15 -5.35 20.18 10.20
CA ALA A 15 -4.06 20.22 10.85
C ALA A 15 -4.28 20.92 12.19
N ALA A 16 -4.44 20.15 13.25
CA ALA A 16 -4.39 20.67 14.61
C ALA A 16 -2.94 21.03 14.94
N CYS A 17 -2.42 22.07 14.28
CA CYS A 17 -1.22 22.76 14.72
C CYS A 17 -1.62 23.66 15.89
N ARG A 18 -1.74 23.09 17.10
CA ARG A 18 -1.65 23.90 18.32
C ARG A 18 -0.17 24.20 18.56
N LYS A 19 0.25 25.40 18.15
CA LYS A 19 1.35 26.08 18.84
C LYS A 19 0.88 26.41 20.26
N ASP A 20 1.80 26.27 21.21
CA ASP A 20 1.70 26.63 22.62
C ASP A 20 0.88 25.69 23.52
N ARG A 21 1.50 24.55 23.83
CA ARG A 21 1.88 24.12 25.19
C ARG A 21 2.63 22.79 25.04
N PHE A 22 3.88 22.74 25.53
CA PHE A 22 4.56 21.46 25.77
C PHE A 22 3.66 20.61 26.66
N VAL A 23 2.96 19.64 26.08
CA VAL A 23 2.39 18.52 26.80
C VAL A 23 3.48 17.45 26.76
N PRO A 24 3.97 16.97 27.92
CA PRO A 24 4.92 15.87 27.93
C PRO A 24 4.36 14.71 27.13
N ILE A 25 5.20 14.08 26.30
CA ILE A 25 4.92 12.76 25.73
C ILE A 25 4.38 11.90 26.87
N PRO A 26 3.19 11.27 26.75
CA PRO A 26 2.70 10.39 27.79
C PRO A 26 3.78 9.34 28.05
N SER A 27 4.10 9.13 29.33
CA SER A 27 4.95 8.03 29.75
C SER A 27 4.52 6.76 29.01
N PRO A 28 5.47 5.89 28.59
CA PRO A 28 5.13 4.67 27.90
C PRO A 28 4.05 3.92 28.70
N PRO A 29 3.08 3.27 28.04
CA PRO A 29 2.08 2.49 28.75
C PRO A 29 2.77 1.58 29.75
N GLY A 30 2.30 1.61 30.99
CA GLY A 30 2.81 0.80 32.08
C GLY A 30 2.88 -0.68 31.67
N PRO A 31 3.75 -1.46 32.33
CA PRO A 31 4.15 -2.77 31.88
C PRO A 31 2.94 -3.70 31.76
N ILE A 32 2.76 -4.27 30.58
CA ILE A 32 2.02 -5.52 30.44
C ILE A 32 2.99 -6.62 30.91
N ASP A 33 2.77 -7.07 32.15
CA ASP A 33 3.36 -8.27 32.76
C ASP A 33 2.93 -9.51 31.94
N SER A 34 3.71 -10.51 31.56
CA SER A 34 4.99 -11.04 32.06
C SER A 34 5.68 -11.80 30.92
N GLY A 35 6.91 -11.41 30.61
CA GLY A 35 7.77 -12.03 29.60
C GLY A 35 9.01 -11.17 29.48
N GLY A 36 10.15 -11.68 29.97
CA GLY A 36 11.36 -10.91 30.28
C GLY A 36 11.64 -9.77 29.29
N VAL A 37 11.72 -8.55 29.80
CA VAL A 37 12.16 -7.39 29.03
C VAL A 37 13.59 -7.65 28.59
N VAL A 38 13.76 -8.10 27.35
CA VAL A 38 15.07 -8.12 26.70
C VAL A 38 15.47 -6.67 26.53
N LEU A 39 16.51 -6.25 27.23
CA LEU A 39 17.05 -4.91 27.05
C LEU A 39 17.61 -4.79 25.62
N PRO A 40 17.44 -3.64 24.96
CA PRO A 40 18.07 -3.42 23.67
C PRO A 40 19.58 -3.29 23.83
N ASP A 41 20.32 -3.91 22.92
CA ASP A 41 21.79 -3.90 22.96
C ASP A 41 22.37 -2.73 22.16
N THR A 42 21.59 -2.13 21.26
CA THR A 42 21.96 -0.92 20.53
C THR A 42 20.79 0.03 20.37
N PHE A 43 21.09 1.31 20.56
CA PHE A 43 20.24 2.44 20.18
C PHE A 43 21.00 3.23 19.12
N LEU A 44 20.47 3.26 17.91
CA LEU A 44 21.04 4.06 16.83
C LEU A 44 20.07 5.20 16.53
N THR A 45 20.60 6.42 16.47
CA THR A 45 19.84 7.57 16.02
C THR A 45 20.41 8.00 14.68
N GLN A 46 19.56 8.03 13.67
CA GLN A 46 19.79 8.68 12.39
C GLN A 46 18.90 9.93 12.34
N ASP A 47 19.13 10.82 11.37
CA ASP A 47 18.34 12.06 11.23
C ASP A 47 16.82 11.84 11.17
N ILE A 48 16.38 10.68 10.67
CA ILE A 48 14.96 10.36 10.45
C ILE A 48 14.44 9.25 11.36
N TYR A 49 15.30 8.33 11.79
CA TYR A 49 14.90 7.15 12.55
C TYR A 49 15.65 7.03 13.86
N LYS A 50 14.90 6.78 14.93
CA LYS A 50 15.42 6.12 16.12
C LYS A 50 15.24 4.62 15.97
N VAL A 51 16.34 3.88 16.01
CA VAL A 51 16.34 2.43 15.86
C VAL A 51 16.64 1.77 17.20
N VAL A 52 15.76 0.85 17.60
CA VAL A 52 15.93 -0.02 18.77
C VAL A 52 16.16 -1.43 18.25
N SER A 53 17.33 -2.00 18.56
CA SER A 53 17.73 -3.31 18.04
C SER A 53 18.16 -4.22 19.19
N TYR A 54 17.55 -5.39 19.26
CA TYR A 54 17.72 -6.36 20.36
C TYR A 54 18.73 -7.45 19.98
N ASN A 55 19.54 -7.93 20.92
CA ASN A 55 20.59 -8.90 20.61
C ASN A 55 20.06 -10.33 20.51
N ILE A 56 19.66 -10.65 19.29
CA ILE A 56 19.21 -11.97 18.86
C ILE A 56 19.96 -12.34 17.57
N PRO A 57 20.20 -13.63 17.30
CA PRO A 57 20.73 -14.08 16.01
C PRO A 57 19.83 -13.62 14.86
N ARG A 58 20.43 -13.14 13.77
CA ARG A 58 19.71 -12.68 12.58
C ARG A 58 20.37 -13.19 11.31
N THR A 59 19.54 -13.55 10.34
CA THR A 59 19.97 -13.72 8.95
C THR A 59 20.41 -12.35 8.40
N PRO A 60 21.56 -12.23 7.72
CA PRO A 60 21.92 -11.03 6.99
C PRO A 60 20.75 -10.57 6.12
N ALA A 61 20.40 -9.29 6.18
CA ALA A 61 19.22 -8.78 5.50
C ALA A 61 19.37 -7.30 5.13
N GLU A 62 18.61 -6.89 4.11
CA GLU A 62 18.38 -5.48 3.80
C GLU A 62 16.97 -5.09 4.23
N ILE A 63 16.86 -3.97 4.97
CA ILE A 63 15.61 -3.35 5.37
C ILE A 63 15.46 -2.05 4.59
N LEU A 64 14.38 -1.94 3.83
CA LEU A 64 14.09 -0.87 2.90
C LEU A 64 13.00 0.01 3.49
N LEU A 65 13.33 1.30 3.63
CA LEU A 65 12.45 2.34 4.14
C LEU A 65 12.49 3.54 3.20
N SER A 66 11.34 4.18 3.00
CA SER A 66 11.23 5.38 2.16
C SER A 66 10.44 6.47 2.90
N PRO A 67 11.08 7.18 3.85
CA PRO A 67 10.42 8.20 4.63
C PRO A 67 10.06 9.42 3.77
N TYR A 68 8.96 10.07 4.13
CA TYR A 68 8.54 11.34 3.58
C TYR A 68 7.73 12.15 4.60
N VAL A 69 7.67 13.46 4.40
CA VAL A 69 6.88 14.37 5.22
C VAL A 69 5.42 14.27 4.79
N PHE A 70 4.58 13.59 5.58
CA PHE A 70 3.17 13.36 5.24
C PHE A 70 2.38 14.65 4.99
N ALA A 71 2.67 15.71 5.76
CA ALA A 71 2.02 17.01 5.61
C ALA A 71 2.44 17.78 4.35
N ASN A 72 3.52 17.36 3.67
CA ASN A 72 4.02 17.99 2.45
C ASN A 72 4.59 16.93 1.50
N GLN A 73 3.70 16.23 0.79
CA GLN A 73 4.05 15.14 -0.12
C GLN A 73 4.80 15.61 -1.40
N ASN A 74 4.94 16.92 -1.57
CA ASN A 74 5.73 17.54 -2.64
C ASN A 74 7.18 17.82 -2.25
N SER A 75 7.55 17.64 -0.98
CA SER A 75 8.95 17.79 -0.57
C SER A 75 9.79 16.61 -1.05
N ALA A 76 11.11 16.80 -1.08
CA ALA A 76 12.05 15.71 -1.31
C ALA A 76 11.77 14.53 -0.36
N GLY A 77 11.79 13.32 -0.91
CA GLY A 77 11.73 12.07 -0.15
C GLY A 77 13.10 11.41 -0.08
N ARG A 78 13.18 10.24 0.55
CA ARG A 78 14.40 9.42 0.55
C ARG A 78 14.10 7.96 0.32
N VAL A 79 15.09 7.23 -0.17
CA VAL A 79 15.18 5.78 -0.07
C VAL A 79 16.37 5.42 0.79
N MET A 80 16.16 4.55 1.77
CA MET A 80 17.16 4.19 2.78
C MET A 80 17.22 2.68 2.94
N VAL A 81 18.42 2.13 2.87
CA VAL A 81 18.67 0.70 3.07
C VAL A 81 19.47 0.52 4.34
N PHE A 82 18.91 -0.23 5.28
CA PHE A 82 19.53 -0.61 6.54
C PHE A 82 19.92 -2.09 6.50
N ASN A 83 20.94 -2.47 7.25
CA ASN A 83 21.23 -3.89 7.48
C ASN A 83 20.27 -4.51 8.51
N GLU A 84 20.42 -5.80 8.78
CA GLU A 84 19.61 -6.52 9.75
C GLU A 84 19.77 -6.01 11.18
N ARG A 85 20.80 -5.21 11.49
CA ARG A 85 21.01 -4.57 12.81
C ARG A 85 20.45 -3.15 12.89
N GLY A 86 19.94 -2.62 11.78
CA GLY A 86 19.40 -1.25 11.71
C GLY A 86 20.45 -0.17 11.49
N GLN A 87 21.65 -0.55 11.07
CA GLN A 87 22.67 0.41 10.63
C GLN A 87 22.37 0.84 9.21
N LEU A 88 22.41 2.15 8.94
CA LEU A 88 22.23 2.68 7.60
C LEU A 88 23.41 2.27 6.72
N MET A 89 23.12 1.61 5.60
CA MET A 89 24.12 1.13 4.65
C MET A 89 24.24 2.07 3.45
N LYS A 90 23.11 2.55 2.94
CA LYS A 90 23.02 3.46 1.78
C LYS A 90 21.72 4.24 1.82
N GLU A 91 21.76 5.47 1.35
CA GLU A 91 20.58 6.31 1.15
C GLU A 91 20.71 7.14 -0.12
N LYS A 92 19.56 7.61 -0.61
CA LYS A 92 19.50 8.56 -1.72
C LYS A 92 18.31 9.49 -1.52
N GLU A 93 18.57 10.79 -1.63
CA GLU A 93 17.51 11.80 -1.72
C GLU A 93 16.86 11.76 -3.10
N THR A 94 15.56 12.02 -3.12
CA THR A 94 14.72 11.99 -4.32
C THR A 94 13.99 13.31 -4.48
N PRO A 95 13.68 13.75 -5.71
CA PRO A 95 13.10 15.08 -5.93
C PRO A 95 11.65 15.24 -5.42
N GLY A 96 11.00 14.16 -4.98
CA GLY A 96 9.66 14.17 -4.38
C GLY A 96 9.50 13.00 -3.40
N ALA A 97 8.37 12.94 -2.68
CA ALA A 97 8.09 11.84 -1.77
C ALA A 97 8.19 10.48 -2.49
N THR A 98 8.75 9.48 -1.80
CA THR A 98 9.05 8.19 -2.42
C THR A 98 8.30 7.03 -1.77
N PHE A 99 7.81 6.13 -2.61
CA PHE A 99 6.90 5.04 -2.27
C PHE A 99 7.36 3.73 -2.92
N CYS A 100 6.73 2.62 -2.53
CA CYS A 100 6.95 1.30 -3.11
C CYS A 100 8.45 0.94 -3.28
N PHE A 101 9.27 1.22 -2.26
CA PHE A 101 10.71 0.91 -2.31
C PHE A 101 10.95 -0.60 -2.13
N ARG A 102 11.32 -1.28 -3.21
CA ARG A 102 11.42 -2.75 -3.27
C ARG A 102 12.78 -3.19 -3.83
N ARG A 103 13.17 -4.42 -3.48
CA ARG A 103 14.39 -5.10 -3.96
C ARG A 103 14.00 -6.27 -4.83
N TRP A 104 14.72 -6.46 -5.92
CA TRP A 104 14.53 -7.55 -6.87
C TRP A 104 15.87 -8.21 -7.19
N VAL A 105 15.80 -9.47 -7.62
CA VAL A 105 16.92 -10.16 -8.26
C VAL A 105 16.44 -10.57 -9.65
N VAL A 106 16.95 -9.89 -10.66
CA VAL A 106 16.54 -10.04 -12.06
C VAL A 106 17.80 -10.33 -12.87
N ASN A 107 17.79 -11.40 -13.67
CA ASN A 107 18.93 -11.80 -14.49
C ASN A 107 20.26 -11.85 -13.73
N GLY A 108 20.21 -12.35 -12.48
CA GLY A 108 21.37 -12.48 -11.59
C GLY A 108 21.87 -11.15 -10.99
N LYS A 109 21.21 -10.03 -11.25
CA LYS A 109 21.58 -8.71 -10.75
C LYS A 109 20.58 -8.22 -9.71
N VAL A 110 21.07 -7.49 -8.72
CA VAL A 110 20.18 -6.81 -7.78
C VAL A 110 19.63 -5.54 -8.45
N ARG A 111 18.34 -5.31 -8.25
CA ARG A 111 17.66 -4.09 -8.63
C ARG A 111 16.91 -3.53 -7.45
N TYR A 112 16.87 -2.22 -7.35
CA TYR A 112 15.86 -1.55 -6.53
C TYR A 112 14.86 -0.84 -7.42
N THR A 113 13.61 -0.82 -6.97
CA THR A 113 12.59 0.03 -7.56
C THR A 113 11.96 0.91 -6.50
N TYR A 114 11.56 2.11 -6.88
CA TYR A 114 10.77 3.00 -6.05
C TYR A 114 9.99 3.98 -6.93
N ILE A 115 8.86 4.48 -6.45
CA ILE A 115 8.04 5.45 -7.18
C ILE A 115 8.23 6.82 -6.54
N VAL A 116 8.58 7.80 -7.35
CA VAL A 116 8.73 9.20 -6.93
C VAL A 116 7.47 9.95 -7.30
N ASN A 117 6.85 10.63 -6.34
CA ASN A 117 5.76 11.57 -6.58
C ASN A 117 6.29 12.76 -7.39
N ASP A 118 5.63 13.07 -8.51
CA ASP A 118 6.01 14.16 -9.41
C ASP A 118 4.93 15.22 -9.42
N ILE A 119 5.23 16.40 -8.85
CA ILE A 119 4.32 17.54 -8.76
C ILE A 119 3.82 18.04 -10.12
N ASN A 120 4.52 17.69 -11.21
CA ASN A 120 4.11 18.08 -12.56
C ASN A 120 3.10 17.11 -13.18
N THR A 121 2.77 16.01 -12.48
CA THR A 121 1.69 15.10 -12.90
C THR A 121 0.35 15.56 -12.35
N THR A 122 -0.73 15.23 -13.05
CA THR A 122 -2.07 15.63 -12.63
C THR A 122 -2.55 14.72 -11.50
N HIS A 123 -2.96 15.35 -10.41
CA HIS A 123 -3.61 14.70 -9.28
C HIS A 123 -5.13 14.86 -9.40
N ILE A 124 -5.88 13.80 -9.09
CA ILE A 124 -7.33 13.89 -9.03
C ILE A 124 -7.72 14.62 -7.74
N ALA A 125 -8.35 15.78 -7.89
CA ALA A 125 -8.74 16.61 -6.76
C ALA A 125 -9.69 15.84 -5.80
N GLY A 126 -9.36 15.85 -4.51
CA GLY A 126 -10.16 15.21 -3.47
C GLY A 126 -9.94 13.71 -3.30
N ILE A 127 -9.07 13.10 -4.11
CA ILE A 127 -8.73 11.68 -4.02
C ILE A 127 -7.38 11.52 -3.35
N ASN A 128 -7.25 10.53 -2.46
CA ASN A 128 -6.00 10.19 -1.80
C ASN A 128 -5.08 9.43 -2.78
N GLN A 129 -4.53 10.17 -3.73
CA GLN A 129 -3.70 9.67 -4.82
C GLN A 129 -2.44 10.53 -4.95
N LEU A 130 -1.30 9.86 -5.05
CA LEU A 130 -0.05 10.46 -5.50
C LEU A 130 0.39 9.77 -6.78
N THR A 131 1.00 10.54 -7.66
CA THR A 131 1.32 10.11 -9.02
C THR A 131 2.71 10.56 -9.42
N GLY A 132 3.34 9.78 -10.27
CA GLY A 132 4.64 10.15 -10.80
C GLY A 132 5.23 9.07 -11.68
N TYR A 133 6.47 8.68 -11.38
CA TYR A 133 7.22 7.71 -12.16
C TYR A 133 7.98 6.75 -11.26
N ALA A 134 8.15 5.52 -11.74
CA ALA A 134 9.00 4.54 -11.08
C ALA A 134 10.46 4.74 -11.52
N VAL A 135 11.39 4.46 -10.63
CA VAL A 135 12.83 4.39 -10.91
C VAL A 135 13.24 2.94 -10.77
N ILE A 136 14.01 2.45 -11.73
CA ILE A 136 14.79 1.21 -11.64
C ILE A 136 16.24 1.60 -11.38
N ALA A 137 16.84 1.09 -10.31
CA ALA A 137 18.19 1.40 -9.87
C ALA A 137 19.03 0.13 -9.67
N ASP A 138 20.36 0.28 -9.74
CA ASP A 138 21.32 -0.80 -9.45
C ASP A 138 21.49 -1.04 -7.93
N GLU A 139 22.34 -2.00 -7.53
CA GLU A 139 22.61 -2.30 -6.11
C GLU A 139 23.17 -1.13 -5.29
N ASN A 140 23.67 -0.07 -5.93
CA ASN A 140 24.24 1.12 -5.31
C ASN A 140 23.27 2.32 -5.34
N LEU A 141 22.00 2.10 -5.73
CA LEU A 141 20.98 3.14 -5.90
C LEU A 141 21.29 4.13 -7.04
N ASN A 142 22.17 3.79 -7.98
CA ASN A 142 22.33 4.56 -9.21
C ASN A 142 21.11 4.31 -10.11
N GLU A 143 20.53 5.38 -10.62
CA GLU A 143 19.38 5.28 -11.51
C GLU A 143 19.82 4.65 -12.84
N ILE A 144 19.15 3.55 -13.23
CA ILE A 144 19.31 2.92 -14.54
C ILE A 144 18.27 3.48 -15.51
N LYS A 145 17.01 3.59 -15.05
CA LYS A 145 15.88 3.96 -15.89
C LYS A 145 14.74 4.59 -15.08
N LYS A 146 14.06 5.56 -15.69
CA LYS A 146 12.75 6.04 -15.26
C LYS A 146 11.65 5.38 -16.09
N VAL A 147 10.58 4.99 -15.42
CA VAL A 147 9.44 4.28 -15.98
C VAL A 147 8.19 5.13 -15.76
N TYR A 148 7.53 5.44 -16.87
CA TYR A 148 6.31 6.23 -16.90
C TYR A 148 5.13 5.36 -17.33
N LEU A 149 3.92 5.83 -17.02
CA LEU A 149 2.69 5.25 -17.57
C LEU A 149 2.75 5.27 -19.10
N GLN A 150 2.27 4.20 -19.74
CA GLN A 150 2.30 4.06 -21.19
C GLN A 150 0.94 4.40 -21.81
N THR A 151 0.95 4.99 -23.01
CA THR A 151 -0.26 5.23 -23.80
C THR A 151 -0.89 3.90 -24.18
N HIS A 152 -2.16 3.71 -23.86
CA HIS A 152 -2.92 2.53 -24.26
C HIS A 152 -4.43 2.79 -24.10
N ASN A 153 -5.21 2.43 -25.12
CA ASN A 153 -6.65 2.72 -25.20
C ASN A 153 -6.95 4.21 -24.99
N ASP A 154 -7.68 4.55 -23.93
CA ASP A 154 -8.10 5.89 -23.54
C ASP A 154 -7.06 6.64 -22.69
N ILE A 155 -5.96 5.97 -22.31
CA ILE A 155 -4.84 6.58 -21.58
C ILE A 155 -3.84 7.15 -22.57
N VAL A 156 -3.54 8.45 -22.46
CA VAL A 156 -2.52 9.14 -23.28
C VAL A 156 -1.35 9.56 -22.40
N ALA A 157 -0.21 8.88 -22.55
CA ALA A 157 1.04 9.20 -21.86
C ALA A 157 1.69 10.48 -22.42
N GLY A 158 2.46 11.18 -21.58
CA GLY A 158 3.27 12.34 -21.99
C GLY A 158 2.52 13.66 -22.15
N ALA A 159 1.18 13.67 -22.02
CA ALA A 159 0.41 14.91 -22.04
C ALA A 159 0.47 15.70 -20.70
N GLY A 160 1.24 15.24 -19.70
CA GLY A 160 1.27 15.86 -18.36
C GLY A 160 0.06 15.51 -17.47
N TYR A 161 -0.83 14.62 -17.91
CA TYR A 161 -2.14 14.42 -17.29
C TYR A 161 -2.35 13.10 -16.52
N VAL A 162 -1.46 12.10 -16.62
CA VAL A 162 -1.61 10.85 -15.86
C VAL A 162 -0.24 10.23 -15.58
N GLY A 163 0.09 10.04 -14.30
CA GLY A 163 1.31 9.35 -13.85
C GLY A 163 1.03 7.93 -13.39
N LEU A 164 2.09 7.19 -13.06
CA LEU A 164 1.95 5.95 -12.29
C LEU A 164 1.44 6.28 -10.90
N ASP A 165 0.49 5.52 -10.42
CA ASP A 165 0.07 5.59 -9.02
C ASP A 165 1.13 4.96 -8.12
N VAL A 166 1.33 5.54 -6.93
CA VAL A 166 2.43 5.20 -6.01
C VAL A 166 2.27 3.87 -5.25
N HIS A 167 1.12 3.22 -5.33
CA HIS A 167 0.78 2.09 -4.47
C HIS A 167 1.59 0.82 -4.76
N GLU A 168 1.79 0.47 -6.03
CA GLU A 168 2.46 -0.77 -6.41
C GLU A 168 3.21 -0.69 -7.75
N PHE A 169 4.38 -1.34 -7.76
CA PHE A 169 5.16 -1.60 -8.96
C PHE A 169 5.85 -2.96 -8.82
N ILE A 170 5.73 -3.81 -9.84
CA ILE A 170 6.35 -5.14 -9.86
C ILE A 170 7.33 -5.21 -11.03
N LEU A 171 8.60 -5.46 -10.71
CA LEU A 171 9.63 -5.71 -11.71
C LEU A 171 9.68 -7.21 -12.02
N LEU A 172 9.48 -7.57 -13.29
CA LEU A 172 9.60 -8.95 -13.78
C LEU A 172 10.93 -9.14 -14.51
N ASP A 173 11.33 -8.15 -15.30
CA ASP A 173 12.65 -7.98 -15.93
C ASP A 173 12.98 -6.48 -16.06
N ASP A 174 14.21 -6.10 -16.43
CA ASP A 174 14.68 -4.71 -16.60
C ASP A 174 13.78 -3.90 -17.57
N ASP A 175 13.16 -4.58 -18.55
CA ASP A 175 12.20 -4.01 -19.51
C ASP A 175 10.81 -4.68 -19.46
N HIS A 176 10.50 -5.44 -18.40
CA HIS A 176 9.20 -6.11 -18.22
C HIS A 176 8.66 -5.86 -16.81
N TYR A 177 7.53 -5.17 -16.69
CA TYR A 177 6.99 -4.79 -15.39
C TYR A 177 5.48 -4.70 -15.39
N ILE A 178 4.91 -4.73 -14.19
CA ILE A 178 3.50 -4.44 -13.93
C ILE A 178 3.44 -3.16 -13.11
N SER A 179 2.62 -2.21 -13.57
CA SER A 179 2.40 -0.93 -12.92
C SER A 179 0.91 -0.63 -12.83
N MET A 180 0.55 0.35 -12.02
CA MET A 180 -0.83 0.81 -11.92
C MET A 180 -0.95 2.33 -12.00
N ALA A 181 -2.16 2.80 -12.29
CA ALA A 181 -2.49 4.21 -12.33
C ALA A 181 -3.97 4.42 -11.97
N TYR A 182 -4.29 5.62 -11.49
CA TYR A 182 -5.66 6.12 -11.49
C TYR A 182 -5.83 7.34 -12.38
N TYR A 183 -6.98 7.44 -13.03
CA TYR A 183 -7.40 8.63 -13.75
C TYR A 183 -8.92 8.80 -13.74
N PRO A 184 -9.44 10.03 -13.88
CA PRO A 184 -10.87 10.27 -14.00
C PRO A 184 -11.41 9.72 -15.32
N LYS A 185 -12.50 8.97 -15.27
CA LYS A 185 -13.15 8.39 -16.44
C LYS A 185 -14.65 8.59 -16.38
N THR A 186 -15.23 9.06 -17.49
CA THR A 186 -16.68 9.04 -17.67
C THR A 186 -17.11 7.64 -18.07
N VAL A 187 -18.14 7.13 -17.40
CA VAL A 187 -18.66 5.78 -17.59
C VAL A 187 -20.18 5.82 -17.74
N SER A 188 -20.73 4.86 -18.49
CA SER A 188 -22.18 4.75 -18.73
C SER A 188 -22.80 3.48 -18.16
N ASN A 189 -22.02 2.67 -17.44
CA ASN A 189 -22.40 1.34 -16.95
C ASN A 189 -22.71 1.29 -15.44
N ILE A 190 -22.84 2.45 -14.77
CA ILE A 190 -23.25 2.50 -13.38
C ILE A 190 -24.75 2.13 -13.28
N PRO A 191 -25.13 1.18 -12.40
CA PRO A 191 -26.52 0.79 -12.25
C PRO A 191 -27.46 1.97 -12.00
N ALA A 192 -28.55 2.05 -12.76
CA ALA A 192 -29.52 3.15 -12.67
C ALA A 192 -30.12 3.33 -11.26
N ALA A 193 -30.21 2.24 -10.48
CA ALA A 193 -30.68 2.28 -9.09
C ALA A 193 -29.83 3.16 -8.16
N LEU A 194 -28.57 3.43 -8.53
CA LEU A 194 -27.67 4.33 -7.80
C LEU A 194 -27.86 5.81 -8.18
N ASN A 195 -28.81 6.12 -9.08
CA ASN A 195 -29.13 7.46 -9.57
C ASN A 195 -27.89 8.25 -10.03
N PRO A 196 -27.03 7.69 -10.91
CA PRO A 196 -25.80 8.34 -11.30
C PRO A 196 -26.08 9.67 -12.03
N ASN A 197 -25.36 10.71 -11.64
CA ASN A 197 -25.38 11.98 -12.35
C ASN A 197 -24.82 11.78 -13.77
N PRO A 198 -25.45 12.32 -14.83
CA PRO A 198 -24.97 12.12 -16.20
C PRO A 198 -23.57 12.69 -16.49
N ASN A 199 -23.11 13.65 -15.68
CA ASN A 199 -21.77 14.26 -15.82
C ASN A 199 -20.75 13.70 -14.82
N LEU A 200 -21.11 12.66 -14.08
CA LEU A 200 -20.24 11.97 -13.13
C LEU A 200 -18.97 11.44 -13.81
N GLN A 201 -17.87 11.46 -13.05
CA GLN A 201 -16.68 10.68 -13.35
C GLN A 201 -16.41 9.70 -12.21
N VAL A 202 -15.79 8.58 -12.53
CA VAL A 202 -15.23 7.66 -11.54
C VAL A 202 -13.72 7.69 -11.64
N VAL A 203 -13.04 7.25 -10.59
CA VAL A 203 -11.61 6.99 -10.63
C VAL A 203 -11.40 5.59 -11.21
N ALA A 204 -10.89 5.52 -12.44
CA ALA A 204 -10.55 4.26 -13.07
C ALA A 204 -9.26 3.71 -12.45
N CYS A 205 -9.33 2.55 -11.81
CA CYS A 205 -8.15 1.79 -11.40
C CYS A 205 -7.65 0.96 -12.58
N VAL A 206 -6.44 1.23 -13.05
CA VAL A 206 -5.83 0.50 -14.18
C VAL A 206 -4.56 -0.20 -13.76
N ILE A 207 -4.38 -1.42 -14.26
CA ILE A 207 -3.14 -2.19 -14.19
C ILE A 207 -2.62 -2.34 -15.61
N GLN A 208 -1.38 -1.97 -15.85
CA GLN A 208 -0.68 -2.22 -17.11
C GLN A 208 0.45 -3.21 -16.89
N GLU A 209 0.53 -4.21 -17.76
CA GLU A 209 1.74 -4.98 -17.96
C GLU A 209 2.45 -4.46 -19.21
N VAL A 210 3.71 -4.06 -19.02
CA VAL A 210 4.52 -3.45 -20.07
C VAL A 210 5.75 -4.30 -20.29
N GLN A 211 6.02 -4.62 -21.56
CA GLN A 211 7.22 -5.30 -21.98
C GLN A 211 7.87 -4.54 -23.14
N ASN A 212 9.17 -4.25 -23.04
CA ASN A 212 9.94 -3.52 -24.04
C ASN A 212 9.30 -2.18 -24.45
N GLY A 213 8.72 -1.48 -23.46
CA GLY A 213 8.04 -0.19 -23.67
C GLY A 213 6.68 -0.28 -24.37
N GLN A 214 6.09 -1.47 -24.50
CA GLN A 214 4.76 -1.69 -25.07
C GLN A 214 3.83 -2.27 -24.01
N VAL A 215 2.61 -1.73 -23.90
CA VAL A 215 1.55 -2.34 -23.07
C VAL A 215 1.09 -3.62 -23.75
N ILE A 216 1.39 -4.77 -23.14
CA ILE A 216 1.01 -6.09 -23.67
C ILE A 216 -0.30 -6.60 -23.07
N TRP A 217 -0.71 -6.03 -21.94
CA TRP A 217 -1.98 -6.31 -21.28
C TRP A 217 -2.41 -5.14 -20.38
N GLN A 218 -3.71 -4.87 -20.32
CA GLN A 218 -4.29 -3.85 -19.44
C GLN A 218 -5.58 -4.36 -18.82
N TRP A 219 -5.69 -4.21 -17.50
CA TRP A 219 -6.94 -4.38 -16.77
C TRP A 219 -7.51 -3.02 -16.38
N ASP A 220 -8.82 -2.84 -16.58
CA ASP A 220 -9.54 -1.62 -16.25
C ASP A 220 -10.74 -1.96 -15.36
N GLY A 221 -10.68 -1.50 -14.11
CA GLY A 221 -11.70 -1.76 -13.10
C GLY A 221 -13.09 -1.21 -13.45
N THR A 222 -13.19 -0.24 -14.36
CA THR A 222 -14.48 0.33 -14.78
C THR A 222 -15.32 -0.62 -15.64
N ASN A 223 -14.73 -1.71 -16.14
CA ASN A 223 -15.43 -2.75 -16.89
C ASN A 223 -16.29 -3.68 -16.02
N TYR A 224 -16.24 -3.54 -14.68
CA TYR A 224 -16.89 -4.43 -13.71
C TYR A 224 -17.96 -3.67 -12.90
N PRO A 225 -19.17 -3.48 -13.46
CA PRO A 225 -20.20 -2.64 -12.86
C PRO A 225 -20.76 -3.17 -11.54
N GLU A 226 -20.52 -4.44 -11.21
CA GLU A 226 -20.91 -5.01 -9.91
C GLU A 226 -20.28 -4.26 -8.74
N PHE A 227 -19.06 -3.72 -8.91
CA PHE A 227 -18.33 -3.07 -7.83
C PHE A 227 -18.86 -1.69 -7.46
N TYR A 228 -19.63 -1.04 -8.35
CA TYR A 228 -20.28 0.22 -8.00
C TYR A 228 -21.24 0.06 -6.82
N THR A 229 -21.89 -1.10 -6.72
CA THR A 229 -22.87 -1.41 -5.67
C THR A 229 -22.25 -1.96 -4.39
N THR A 230 -21.03 -2.49 -4.45
CA THR A 230 -20.37 -3.11 -3.30
C THR A 230 -19.32 -2.24 -2.65
N SER A 231 -18.99 -1.11 -3.28
CA SER A 231 -18.12 -0.11 -2.69
C SER A 231 -18.69 0.45 -1.39
N VAL A 232 -17.81 0.60 -0.40
CA VAL A 232 -18.11 1.09 0.95
C VAL A 232 -17.57 2.50 1.20
N GLU A 233 -16.92 3.11 0.20
CA GLU A 233 -16.33 4.45 0.27
C GLU A 233 -16.11 5.01 -1.15
N GLY A 234 -16.25 6.33 -1.34
CA GLY A 234 -16.06 6.94 -2.67
C GLY A 234 -17.12 6.50 -3.70
N ASN A 235 -18.37 6.37 -3.26
CA ASN A 235 -19.50 5.79 -4.01
C ASN A 235 -20.72 6.72 -4.09
N ASP A 236 -20.56 8.04 -3.94
CA ASP A 236 -21.63 9.02 -4.14
C ASP A 236 -21.78 9.37 -5.63
N TYR A 237 -22.43 8.48 -6.38
CA TYR A 237 -22.60 8.65 -7.83
C TYR A 237 -23.57 9.78 -8.20
N THR A 238 -24.24 10.42 -7.24
CA THR A 238 -25.07 11.61 -7.49
C THR A 238 -24.23 12.88 -7.62
N ASN A 239 -22.98 12.82 -7.14
CA ASN A 239 -22.05 13.94 -7.11
C ASN A 239 -21.10 13.92 -8.32
N ALA A 240 -21.29 14.86 -9.23
CA ALA A 240 -20.41 15.07 -10.40
C ALA A 240 -19.33 16.14 -10.18
N THR A 241 -19.16 16.67 -8.96
CA THR A 241 -18.14 17.71 -8.68
C THR A 241 -16.75 17.14 -8.43
N VAL A 242 -16.68 15.88 -8.00
CA VAL A 242 -15.43 15.13 -7.80
C VAL A 242 -15.59 13.72 -8.36
N PRO A 243 -14.54 13.14 -8.96
CA PRO A 243 -14.59 11.74 -9.36
C PRO A 243 -14.81 10.80 -8.16
N GLN A 244 -15.54 9.72 -8.38
CA GLN A 244 -15.85 8.73 -7.33
C GLN A 244 -14.80 7.60 -7.33
N ASP A 245 -13.97 7.54 -6.28
CA ASP A 245 -12.99 6.48 -6.07
C ASP A 245 -13.62 5.28 -5.38
N TYR A 246 -14.31 4.45 -6.14
CA TYR A 246 -15.14 3.38 -5.60
C TYR A 246 -14.37 2.09 -5.29
N MET A 247 -13.16 1.89 -5.83
CA MET A 247 -12.38 0.64 -5.64
C MET A 247 -11.10 0.81 -4.84
N HIS A 248 -10.29 1.84 -5.16
CA HIS A 248 -9.00 2.11 -4.54
C HIS A 248 -8.05 0.89 -4.46
N LEU A 249 -7.52 0.46 -5.62
CA LEU A 249 -6.51 -0.60 -5.73
C LEU A 249 -5.20 -0.20 -5.04
N ASN A 250 -4.78 -0.92 -3.99
CA ASN A 250 -3.61 -0.52 -3.20
C ASN A 250 -2.47 -1.54 -3.17
N SER A 251 -2.65 -2.76 -3.68
CA SER A 251 -1.54 -3.71 -3.83
C SER A 251 -1.82 -4.72 -4.93
N ILE A 252 -0.74 -5.19 -5.55
CA ILE A 252 -0.75 -6.24 -6.58
C ILE A 252 0.33 -7.26 -6.20
N THR A 253 -0.01 -8.54 -6.31
CA THR A 253 0.92 -9.65 -6.16
C THR A 253 0.72 -10.60 -7.34
N VAL A 254 1.81 -10.99 -8.02
CA VAL A 254 1.75 -12.10 -8.98
C VAL A 254 1.71 -13.41 -8.21
N ASP A 255 0.71 -14.21 -8.49
CA ASP A 255 0.60 -15.56 -7.97
C ASP A 255 1.58 -16.49 -8.71
N PRO A 256 2.61 -17.04 -8.06
CA PRO A 256 3.60 -17.86 -8.74
C PRO A 256 3.06 -19.22 -9.23
N ARG A 257 1.85 -19.61 -8.81
CA ARG A 257 1.24 -20.91 -9.17
C ARG A 257 0.66 -20.91 -10.57
N ASP A 258 0.08 -19.79 -11.00
CA ASP A 258 -0.65 -19.66 -12.27
C ASP A 258 -0.39 -18.33 -13.00
N ASN A 259 0.47 -17.47 -12.44
CA ASN A 259 0.81 -16.13 -12.91
C ASN A 259 -0.34 -15.12 -12.93
N ASN A 260 -1.48 -15.42 -12.32
CA ASN A 260 -2.59 -14.49 -12.17
C ASN A 260 -2.27 -13.42 -11.10
N LEU A 261 -3.09 -12.37 -11.04
CA LEU A 261 -2.88 -11.26 -10.11
C LEU A 261 -3.77 -11.41 -8.88
N ILE A 262 -3.21 -11.22 -7.70
CA ILE A 262 -3.95 -11.03 -6.44
C ILE A 262 -3.86 -9.55 -6.09
N CYS A 263 -5.01 -8.88 -6.05
CA CYS A 263 -5.11 -7.43 -5.95
C CYS A 263 -5.96 -7.04 -4.74
N SER A 264 -5.50 -6.05 -3.98
CA SER A 264 -6.23 -5.53 -2.81
C SER A 264 -6.92 -4.21 -3.14
N PHE A 265 -8.22 -4.11 -2.84
CA PHE A 265 -9.06 -2.96 -3.11
C PHE A 265 -9.63 -2.43 -1.80
N ARG A 266 -9.13 -1.26 -1.38
CA ARG A 266 -9.43 -0.67 -0.07
C ARG A 266 -10.91 -0.36 0.08
N HIS A 267 -11.52 0.26 -0.94
CA HIS A 267 -12.90 0.75 -0.86
C HIS A 267 -13.94 -0.31 -1.15
N LEU A 268 -13.51 -1.56 -1.37
CA LEU A 268 -14.39 -2.72 -1.47
C LEU A 268 -14.31 -3.62 -0.23
N ASP A 269 -13.36 -3.38 0.68
CA ASP A 269 -12.93 -4.34 1.71
C ASP A 269 -12.64 -5.73 1.11
N GLN A 270 -11.99 -5.76 -0.07
CA GLN A 270 -11.83 -6.97 -0.87
C GLN A 270 -10.43 -7.21 -1.41
N VAL A 271 -10.08 -8.49 -1.45
CA VAL A 271 -8.99 -9.02 -2.27
C VAL A 271 -9.60 -9.77 -3.44
N LEU A 272 -9.16 -9.45 -4.66
CA LEU A 272 -9.60 -10.11 -5.89
C LEU A 272 -8.45 -10.92 -6.47
N LYS A 273 -8.76 -12.08 -7.06
CA LYS A 273 -7.85 -12.72 -8.02
C LYS A 273 -8.34 -12.45 -9.43
N ILE A 274 -7.45 -11.95 -10.26
CA ILE A 274 -7.71 -11.47 -11.62
C ILE A 274 -6.90 -12.32 -12.59
N ASP A 275 -7.58 -12.87 -13.59
CA ASP A 275 -6.96 -13.58 -14.70
C ASP A 275 -6.07 -12.61 -15.50
N ARG A 276 -4.77 -12.88 -15.55
CA ARG A 276 -3.79 -11.99 -16.20
C ARG A 276 -3.78 -12.07 -17.73
N GLN A 277 -4.61 -12.92 -18.33
CA GLN A 277 -4.74 -13.03 -19.79
C GLN A 277 -5.97 -12.28 -20.29
N ASN A 278 -7.11 -12.49 -19.65
CA ASN A 278 -8.39 -11.97 -20.12
C ASN A 278 -9.05 -10.95 -19.16
N GLY A 279 -8.47 -10.73 -17.98
CA GLY A 279 -8.96 -9.78 -16.98
C GLY A 279 -10.10 -10.29 -16.10
N ASN A 280 -10.63 -11.50 -16.32
CA ASN A 280 -11.75 -12.01 -15.56
C ASN A 280 -11.47 -12.09 -14.06
N ILE A 281 -12.46 -11.75 -13.24
CA ILE A 281 -12.38 -11.92 -11.78
C ILE A 281 -12.59 -13.41 -11.47
N LEU A 282 -11.50 -14.09 -11.08
CA LEU A 282 -11.50 -15.50 -10.74
C LEU A 282 -12.13 -15.77 -9.37
N TRP A 283 -11.89 -14.89 -8.39
CA TRP A 283 -12.59 -14.90 -7.11
C TRP A 283 -12.52 -13.57 -6.38
N ARG A 284 -13.43 -13.39 -5.42
CA ARG A 284 -13.54 -12.25 -4.51
C ARG A 284 -13.49 -12.75 -3.07
N LEU A 285 -12.58 -12.23 -2.26
CA LEU A 285 -12.47 -12.52 -0.83
C LEU A 285 -12.77 -11.23 -0.06
N GLY A 286 -13.73 -11.25 0.86
CA GLY A 286 -14.14 -10.08 1.64
C GLY A 286 -15.29 -9.30 1.02
N GLY A 287 -15.68 -8.18 1.64
CA GLY A 287 -16.79 -7.32 1.21
C GLY A 287 -18.15 -8.03 1.10
N THR A 288 -19.12 -7.33 0.49
CA THR A 288 -20.53 -7.75 0.47
C THR A 288 -20.86 -8.83 -0.56
N ASN A 289 -20.05 -8.98 -1.61
CA ASN A 289 -20.19 -10.03 -2.64
C ASN A 289 -19.02 -11.03 -2.65
N SER A 290 -18.49 -11.36 -1.46
CA SER A 290 -17.46 -12.39 -1.29
C SER A 290 -17.89 -13.73 -1.89
N ASN A 291 -16.96 -14.45 -2.53
CA ASN A 291 -17.15 -15.86 -2.89
C ASN A 291 -16.84 -16.81 -1.73
N PHE A 292 -16.19 -16.31 -0.68
CA PHE A 292 -15.84 -17.07 0.51
C PHE A 292 -16.78 -16.71 1.66
N PRO A 293 -17.40 -17.68 2.35
CA PRO A 293 -18.19 -17.42 3.54
C PRO A 293 -17.24 -17.11 4.71
N LEU A 294 -17.10 -15.83 5.05
CA LEU A 294 -16.25 -15.38 6.16
C LEU A 294 -17.05 -15.33 7.46
N SER A 295 -16.46 -15.83 8.54
CA SER A 295 -16.96 -15.60 9.89
C SER A 295 -16.68 -14.16 10.34
N THR A 296 -17.35 -13.70 11.40
CA THR A 296 -17.17 -12.35 11.96
C THR A 296 -15.71 -12.02 12.28
N THR A 297 -14.91 -12.99 12.70
CA THR A 297 -13.49 -12.78 13.04
C THR A 297 -12.58 -12.70 11.81
N GLN A 298 -13.01 -13.26 10.69
CA GLN A 298 -12.30 -13.30 9.42
C GLN A 298 -12.56 -12.07 8.53
N ILE A 299 -13.59 -11.28 8.83
CA ILE A 299 -13.85 -10.01 8.14
C ILE A 299 -12.68 -9.05 8.40
N PHE A 300 -12.17 -8.45 7.32
CA PHE A 300 -11.15 -7.41 7.32
C PHE A 300 -11.69 -6.11 6.72
N LEU A 301 -11.03 -5.00 7.02
CA LEU A 301 -11.48 -3.65 6.64
C LEU A 301 -10.30 -2.83 6.14
N ARG A 302 -10.49 -2.15 5.00
CA ARG A 302 -9.57 -1.16 4.41
C ARG A 302 -8.15 -1.68 4.22
N GLN A 303 -8.04 -2.98 3.96
CA GLN A 303 -6.81 -3.75 3.98
C GLN A 303 -5.76 -3.30 2.96
N HIS A 304 -4.50 -3.59 3.24
CA HIS A 304 -3.35 -3.35 2.37
C HIS A 304 -2.45 -4.60 2.25
N ASN A 305 -1.60 -4.58 1.23
CA ASN A 305 -0.49 -5.53 1.05
C ASN A 305 -0.92 -7.01 1.08
N ALA A 306 -1.88 -7.37 0.24
CA ALA A 306 -2.30 -8.75 0.02
C ALA A 306 -1.20 -9.53 -0.72
N THR A 307 -0.55 -10.47 -0.03
CA THR A 307 0.57 -11.28 -0.56
C THR A 307 0.38 -12.76 -0.23
N LEU A 308 1.18 -13.64 -0.82
CA LEU A 308 1.20 -15.06 -0.50
C LEU A 308 2.46 -15.41 0.29
N ILE A 309 2.30 -16.14 1.40
CA ILE A 309 3.44 -16.69 2.17
C ILE A 309 3.77 -18.14 1.78
N ASN A 310 2.85 -18.80 1.06
CA ASN A 310 3.01 -20.12 0.46
C ASN A 310 1.93 -20.29 -0.63
N ASN A 311 1.81 -21.51 -1.17
CA ASN A 311 0.89 -21.83 -2.26
C ASN A 311 -0.60 -21.77 -1.91
N SER A 312 -1.01 -21.49 -0.68
CA SER A 312 -2.44 -21.45 -0.31
C SER A 312 -2.78 -20.33 0.67
N THR A 313 -1.78 -19.73 1.32
CA THR A 313 -2.01 -18.82 2.44
C THR A 313 -1.79 -17.37 2.04
N LEU A 314 -2.89 -16.62 2.03
CA LEU A 314 -2.90 -15.17 1.89
C LEU A 314 -2.46 -14.52 3.21
N LEU A 315 -1.51 -13.59 3.12
CA LEU A 315 -1.08 -12.72 4.20
C LEU A 315 -1.56 -11.29 3.89
N LEU A 316 -2.16 -10.64 4.89
CA LEU A 316 -2.83 -9.36 4.71
C LEU A 316 -2.56 -8.42 5.88
N PHE A 317 -2.29 -7.14 5.59
CA PHE A 317 -2.33 -6.07 6.59
C PHE A 317 -3.76 -5.52 6.66
N ASP A 318 -4.48 -5.91 7.69
CA ASP A 318 -5.88 -5.53 7.93
C ASP A 318 -5.91 -4.25 8.76
N ASN A 319 -5.99 -3.10 8.07
CA ASN A 319 -5.89 -1.78 8.68
C ASN A 319 -6.91 -1.58 9.79
N GLY A 320 -8.17 -1.97 9.57
CA GLY A 320 -9.29 -1.58 10.43
C GLY A 320 -10.01 -0.34 9.92
N GLU A 321 -10.93 0.17 10.71
CA GLU A 321 -11.69 1.38 10.40
C GLU A 321 -11.96 2.13 11.71
N LEU A 322 -11.70 3.43 11.74
CA LEU A 322 -11.62 4.21 12.99
C LEU A 322 -12.89 4.12 13.84
N ASN A 323 -14.06 4.11 13.20
CA ASN A 323 -15.34 4.14 13.91
C ASN A 323 -15.85 2.76 14.32
N SER A 324 -15.40 1.68 13.68
CA SER A 324 -15.93 0.33 13.91
C SER A 324 -14.90 -0.64 14.49
N ARG A 325 -13.62 -0.48 14.14
CA ARG A 325 -12.50 -1.29 14.64
C ARG A 325 -11.18 -0.48 14.56
N PRO A 326 -10.89 0.38 15.55
CA PRO A 326 -9.72 1.28 15.55
C PRO A 326 -8.43 0.56 15.98
N TYR A 327 -8.16 -0.62 15.42
CA TYR A 327 -6.89 -1.33 15.60
C TYR A 327 -6.58 -2.15 14.36
N SER A 328 -5.29 -2.27 14.05
CA SER A 328 -4.80 -3.00 12.88
C SER A 328 -4.46 -4.44 13.25
N ARG A 329 -4.60 -5.34 12.29
CA ARG A 329 -4.26 -6.76 12.43
C ARG A 329 -3.44 -7.24 11.24
N ILE A 330 -2.74 -8.34 11.45
CA ILE A 330 -2.22 -9.19 10.38
C ILE A 330 -3.11 -10.41 10.31
N LEU A 331 -3.54 -10.78 9.10
CA LEU A 331 -4.32 -11.98 8.86
C LEU A 331 -3.53 -12.96 8.00
N GLU A 332 -3.53 -14.23 8.41
CA GLU A 332 -3.15 -15.36 7.57
C GLU A 332 -4.42 -16.16 7.25
N MET A 333 -4.74 -16.33 5.98
CA MET A 333 -5.93 -17.03 5.51
C MET A 333 -5.51 -18.09 4.51
N GLU A 334 -5.61 -19.36 4.89
CA GLU A 334 -5.41 -20.46 3.96
C GLU A 334 -6.67 -20.65 3.11
N LEU A 335 -6.54 -20.50 1.80
CA LEU A 335 -7.65 -20.50 0.86
C LEU A 335 -7.70 -21.82 0.10
N ASN A 336 -8.84 -22.47 0.13
CA ASN A 336 -9.20 -23.46 -0.90
C ASN A 336 -9.94 -22.73 -2.02
N GLU A 337 -9.22 -22.43 -3.11
CA GLU A 337 -9.78 -21.70 -4.25
C GLU A 337 -10.82 -22.52 -5.02
N THR A 338 -10.86 -23.85 -4.92
CA THR A 338 -11.85 -24.67 -5.62
C THR A 338 -13.19 -24.66 -4.89
N THR A 339 -13.18 -24.92 -3.59
CA THR A 339 -14.40 -24.94 -2.76
C THR A 339 -14.80 -23.57 -2.24
N ARG A 340 -13.98 -22.53 -2.49
CA ARG A 340 -14.16 -21.15 -2.01
C ARG A 340 -14.30 -21.08 -0.49
N THR A 341 -13.41 -21.76 0.23
CA THR A 341 -13.41 -21.79 1.70
C THR A 341 -12.07 -21.32 2.28
N VAL A 342 -12.12 -20.77 3.49
CA VAL A 342 -10.92 -20.51 4.30
C VAL A 342 -10.70 -21.74 5.19
N THR A 343 -9.66 -22.52 4.93
CA THR A 343 -9.39 -23.79 5.62
C THR A 343 -8.61 -23.63 6.91
N ALA A 344 -7.82 -22.57 7.02
CA ALA A 344 -7.12 -22.18 8.23
C ALA A 344 -7.06 -20.65 8.35
N PHE A 345 -7.09 -20.16 9.58
CA PHE A 345 -7.11 -18.73 9.88
C PHE A 345 -6.25 -18.42 11.09
N LYS A 346 -5.39 -17.39 10.97
CA LYS A 346 -4.68 -16.79 12.10
C LYS A 346 -4.82 -15.28 12.03
N SER A 347 -4.90 -14.66 13.20
CA SER A 347 -4.86 -13.20 13.33
C SER A 347 -3.85 -12.79 14.38
N PHE A 348 -3.14 -11.70 14.14
CA PHE A 348 -2.23 -11.08 15.09
C PHE A 348 -2.56 -9.59 15.21
N ASN A 349 -2.81 -9.10 16.41
CA ASN A 349 -3.03 -7.67 16.63
C ASN A 349 -1.70 -6.93 16.50
N VAL A 350 -1.66 -5.97 15.60
CA VAL A 350 -0.50 -5.12 15.36
C VAL A 350 -0.36 -4.15 16.55
N PRO A 351 0.85 -3.98 17.12
CA PRO A 351 1.05 -3.03 18.22
C PRO A 351 0.67 -1.59 17.84
N GLU A 352 0.23 -0.82 18.82
CA GLU A 352 -0.01 0.62 18.67
C GLU A 352 1.25 1.35 18.18
N PRO A 353 1.11 2.45 17.43
CA PRO A 353 -0.16 3.12 17.08
C PRO A 353 -0.98 2.45 15.97
N PHE A 354 -2.31 2.60 16.04
CA PHE A 354 -3.26 2.24 14.99
C PHE A 354 -2.85 2.77 13.61
N SER A 355 -2.79 1.86 12.63
CA SER A 355 -2.38 2.17 11.25
C SER A 355 -3.62 2.23 10.36
N GLN A 356 -4.34 3.36 10.39
CA GLN A 356 -5.59 3.52 9.64
C GLN A 356 -5.41 3.45 8.11
N TYR A 357 -4.24 3.87 7.61
CA TYR A 357 -3.93 3.84 6.18
C TYR A 357 -2.55 3.25 5.93
N MET A 358 -2.33 2.76 4.71
CA MET A 358 -1.04 2.24 4.23
C MET A 358 -0.62 0.97 5.01
N GLY A 359 0.67 0.64 4.96
CA GLY A 359 1.24 -0.45 5.73
C GLY A 359 1.53 -1.71 4.91
N SER A 360 2.38 -2.55 5.49
CA SER A 360 2.84 -3.81 4.91
C SER A 360 3.14 -4.84 5.98
N VAL A 361 3.11 -6.10 5.59
CA VAL A 361 3.55 -7.21 6.41
C VAL A 361 4.29 -8.26 5.56
N GLN A 362 5.40 -8.76 6.10
CA GLN A 362 6.07 -9.97 5.62
C GLN A 362 6.20 -10.97 6.76
N LYS A 363 6.27 -12.26 6.44
CA LYS A 363 6.42 -13.34 7.41
C LYS A 363 7.75 -14.06 7.24
N PHE A 364 8.48 -14.26 8.34
CA PHE A 364 9.76 -14.97 8.42
C PHE A 364 9.72 -15.98 9.58
N GLY A 365 9.33 -17.22 9.27
CA GLY A 365 9.05 -18.22 10.32
C GLY A 365 7.92 -17.74 11.24
N GLU A 366 8.22 -17.59 12.52
CA GLU A 366 7.28 -17.06 13.53
C GLU A 366 7.33 -15.54 13.67
N ASN A 367 8.17 -14.83 12.92
CA ASN A 367 8.28 -13.38 12.98
C ASN A 367 7.46 -12.70 11.88
N TYR A 368 6.89 -11.54 12.21
CA TYR A 368 6.36 -10.58 11.25
C TYR A 368 7.32 -9.40 11.13
N PHE A 369 7.59 -8.98 9.91
CA PHE A 369 8.15 -7.66 9.63
C PHE A 369 7.03 -6.74 9.15
N ILE A 370 6.79 -5.67 9.90
CA ILE A 370 5.62 -4.80 9.78
C ILE A 370 6.09 -3.41 9.36
N GLY A 371 5.54 -2.89 8.27
CA GLY A 371 5.56 -1.46 7.98
C GLY A 371 4.28 -0.83 8.50
N GLY A 372 4.36 0.05 9.49
CA GLY A 372 3.21 0.62 10.20
C GLY A 372 2.45 1.71 9.45
N GLY A 373 2.82 2.08 8.21
CA GLY A 373 2.09 3.09 7.46
C GLY A 373 1.97 4.42 8.24
N THR A 374 0.73 4.88 8.46
CA THR A 374 0.45 6.08 9.28
C THR A 374 0.75 5.95 10.77
N GLY A 375 1.08 4.74 11.24
CA GLY A 375 1.66 4.53 12.56
C GLY A 375 3.11 5.00 12.68
N ASN A 376 3.79 5.32 11.57
CA ASN A 376 5.15 5.86 11.51
C ASN A 376 6.22 4.99 12.20
N TYR A 377 6.13 3.67 12.02
CA TYR A 377 7.15 2.74 12.48
C TYR A 377 7.40 1.62 11.46
N ALA A 378 8.53 0.94 11.62
CA ALA A 378 8.72 -0.41 11.12
C ALA A 378 9.16 -1.33 12.26
N LEU A 379 8.63 -2.56 12.31
CA LEU A 379 8.81 -3.45 13.45
C LEU A 379 8.97 -4.90 12.99
N GLU A 380 10.01 -5.56 13.46
CA GLU A 380 10.08 -7.02 13.43
C GLU A 380 9.69 -7.58 14.81
N ILE A 381 8.71 -8.47 14.86
CA ILE A 381 8.16 -9.01 16.09
C ILE A 381 7.81 -10.49 15.95
N ASN A 382 8.09 -11.27 17.00
CA ASN A 382 7.68 -12.66 17.06
C ASN A 382 6.17 -12.77 17.35
N ALA A 383 5.44 -13.48 16.49
CA ALA A 383 4.00 -13.62 16.56
C ALA A 383 3.51 -14.32 17.83
N GLN A 384 4.31 -15.27 18.36
CA GLN A 384 3.98 -16.10 19.51
C GLN A 384 4.42 -15.45 20.82
N THR A 385 5.70 -15.12 20.95
CA THR A 385 6.29 -14.60 22.20
C THR A 385 6.09 -13.10 22.38
N LYS A 386 5.69 -12.38 21.31
CA LYS A 386 5.61 -10.92 21.25
C LYS A 386 6.95 -10.20 21.44
N ALA A 387 8.06 -10.93 21.45
CA ALA A 387 9.40 -10.35 21.52
C ALA A 387 9.66 -9.49 20.28
N ARG A 388 10.12 -8.25 20.51
CA ARG A 388 10.54 -7.34 19.44
C ARG A 388 11.99 -7.65 19.06
N ASN A 389 12.24 -7.72 17.76
CA ASN A 389 13.55 -8.00 17.19
C ASN A 389 14.25 -6.71 16.79
N ILE A 390 13.57 -5.85 16.03
CA ILE A 390 14.04 -4.52 15.66
C ILE A 390 12.86 -3.58 15.47
N GLU A 391 13.03 -2.32 15.86
CA GLU A 391 12.02 -1.28 15.70
C GLU A 391 12.66 0.00 15.17
N PHE A 392 12.05 0.58 14.14
CA PHE A 392 12.38 1.87 13.57
C PHE A 392 11.23 2.82 13.91
N LEU A 393 11.52 3.89 14.63
CA LEU A 393 10.57 4.93 15.01
C LEU A 393 10.92 6.22 14.27
N SER A 394 9.92 6.87 13.68
CA SER A 394 10.10 8.14 12.97
C SER A 394 8.95 9.09 13.25
N ASP A 395 9.21 10.39 13.13
CA ASP A 395 8.19 11.43 13.01
C ASP A 395 7.73 11.64 11.55
N GLN A 396 8.45 11.03 10.60
CA GLN A 396 8.07 10.96 9.19
C GLN A 396 7.27 9.69 8.90
N SER A 397 6.47 9.73 7.85
CA SER A 397 5.70 8.57 7.41
C SER A 397 6.50 7.73 6.42
N SER A 398 6.25 6.43 6.43
CA SER A 398 6.67 5.52 5.36
C SER A 398 5.45 4.72 4.93
N TYR A 399 5.15 4.73 3.64
CA TYR A 399 3.96 4.06 3.13
C TYR A 399 4.01 2.55 3.42
N ARG A 400 5.19 1.96 3.22
CA ARG A 400 5.51 0.56 3.55
C ARG A 400 6.95 0.45 4.02
N ALA A 401 7.27 -0.69 4.62
CA ALA A 401 8.62 -1.13 4.89
C ALA A 401 8.77 -2.58 4.43
N TYR A 402 9.97 -2.93 3.95
CA TYR A 402 10.27 -4.29 3.51
C TYR A 402 11.62 -4.78 4.01
N LYS A 403 11.71 -6.06 4.33
CA LYS A 403 12.92 -6.79 4.69
C LYS A 403 13.20 -7.87 3.64
N TYR A 404 14.46 -8.02 3.24
CA TYR A 404 14.92 -9.05 2.31
C TYR A 404 16.13 -9.77 2.92
N GLU A 405 15.97 -11.04 3.25
CA GLU A 405 17.07 -11.88 3.70
C GLU A 405 18.04 -12.15 2.56
N LEU A 406 19.34 -11.94 2.81
CA LEU A 406 20.43 -12.18 1.88
C LEU A 406 20.89 -13.63 2.06
N LYS A 407 20.97 -14.36 0.94
CA LYS A 407 21.45 -15.74 0.89
C LYS A 407 22.95 -15.80 0.69
#